data_AF-A0A8J7ICV2-F1
#
_entry.id   AF-A0A8J7ICV2-F1
#
_cell.length_a   1.000
_cell.length_b   1.000
_cell.length_c   1.000
_cell.angle_alpha   90.00
_cell.angle_beta   90.00
_cell.angle_gamma   90.00
#
_symmetry.space_group_name_H-M   'P 1'
#
loop_
_entity.id
_entity.type
_entity.pdbx_description
1 polymer ?
#
loop_
_entity_poly.entity_id
_entity_poly.type
_entity_poly.pdbx_seq_one_letter_code
_entity_poly.pdbx_strand_id
1 'polypeptide(L)'
;MKIRKILILSGIAIALTAVSLLIGQWTYSWMPPQAAAESHLVDRLFSFLITLGAFIFLGVTGTLIYSAIFHRAEKFDTSDGPPIEGNITLEIVWTAIPVLLVFWIAGYSYQIYEQMGIQGPMEAMHLHIPTLTKSASAAPVKEDKGNVEGLPVEDIEVDAKQWAWVFRYPRTDITSTELHLPINHRIRLALHSEDVIHGFYIPAFRVKQDIIPNRNIDFEFTPIRTGKYQLTDSQFSGTYFATMQADVIVESPEDYKRWLAETANRRPCIANNQAASEYAEESKELVKGWTTVVPAKAPVVNSNKVISHLSYSLPLCTSTLLREEQTFKYPSTRK
;
A
#
# COMPACT_ATOMS: atom_id res chain seq x y z
N MET A 1 23.57 -3.05 45.12
CA MET A 1 23.98 -4.05 44.11
C MET A 1 25.50 -3.96 43.92
N LYS A 2 26.26 -5.08 43.90
CA LYS A 2 27.73 -5.01 43.67
C LYS A 2 28.00 -4.42 42.28
N ILE A 3 28.90 -3.44 42.17
CA ILE A 3 29.25 -2.71 40.91
C ILE A 3 29.45 -3.65 39.71
N ARG A 4 30.08 -4.82 39.93
CA ARG A 4 30.25 -5.85 38.90
C ARG A 4 28.94 -6.31 38.24
N LYS A 5 27.85 -6.45 38.99
CA LYS A 5 26.54 -6.85 38.45
C LYS A 5 25.93 -5.75 37.58
N ILE A 6 26.10 -4.49 37.97
CA ILE A 6 25.65 -3.34 37.18
C ILE A 6 26.40 -3.33 35.84
N LEU A 7 27.73 -3.49 35.87
CA LEU A 7 28.54 -3.51 34.65
C LEU A 7 28.16 -4.65 33.70
N ILE A 8 27.88 -5.85 34.23
CA ILE A 8 27.44 -6.99 33.40
C ILE A 8 26.07 -6.72 32.75
N LEU A 9 25.09 -6.24 33.52
CA LEU A 9 23.75 -5.96 33.00
C LEU A 9 23.79 -4.83 31.97
N SER A 10 24.55 -3.77 32.22
CA SER A 10 24.78 -2.70 31.26
C SER A 10 25.46 -3.21 29.98
N GLY A 11 26.46 -4.09 30.10
CA GLY A 11 27.11 -4.71 28.95
C GLY A 11 26.16 -5.55 28.10
N ILE A 12 25.29 -6.35 28.73
CA ILE A 12 24.24 -7.13 28.04
C ILE A 12 23.25 -6.20 27.34
N ALA A 13 22.79 -5.15 28.02
CA ALA A 13 21.85 -4.18 27.44
C ALA A 13 22.45 -3.46 26.22
N ILE A 14 23.73 -3.07 26.29
CA ILE A 14 24.44 -2.46 25.16
C ILE A 14 24.58 -3.46 24.00
N ALA A 15 24.96 -4.70 24.27
CA ALA A 15 25.07 -5.74 23.26
C ALA A 15 23.72 -6.03 22.59
N LEU A 16 22.65 -6.16 23.37
CA LEU A 16 21.28 -6.33 22.86
C LEU A 16 20.86 -5.14 22.00
N THR A 17 21.16 -3.91 22.43
CA THR A 17 20.86 -2.70 21.67
C THR A 17 21.61 -2.70 20.33
N ALA A 18 22.91 -3.01 20.33
CA ALA A 18 23.71 -3.08 19.13
C ALA A 18 23.18 -4.14 18.14
N VAL A 19 22.89 -5.35 18.62
CA VAL A 19 22.29 -6.42 17.79
C VAL A 19 20.93 -5.99 17.23
N SER A 20 20.09 -5.34 18.04
CA SER A 20 18.77 -4.88 17.62
C SER A 20 18.83 -3.76 16.58
N LEU A 21 19.83 -2.87 16.69
CA LEU A 21 20.11 -1.85 15.67
C LEU A 21 20.58 -2.49 14.36
N LEU A 22 21.45 -3.51 14.43
CA LEU A 22 21.87 -4.26 13.25
C LEU A 22 20.70 -4.95 12.55
N ILE A 23 19.81 -5.60 13.31
CA ILE A 23 18.58 -6.21 12.77
C ILE A 23 17.70 -5.14 12.10
N GLY A 24 17.54 -3.97 12.74
CA GLY A 24 16.79 -2.85 12.16
C GLY A 24 17.37 -2.36 10.84
N GLN A 25 18.69 -2.26 10.73
CA GLN A 25 19.35 -1.90 9.46
C GLN A 25 19.20 -2.99 8.41
N TRP A 26 19.13 -4.25 8.82
CA TRP A 26 18.93 -5.36 7.89
C TRP A 26 17.55 -5.35 7.23
N THR A 27 16.54 -4.75 7.87
CA THR A 27 15.17 -4.67 7.33
C THR A 27 15.07 -3.97 5.98
N TYR A 28 15.94 -3.00 5.69
CA TYR A 28 15.94 -2.32 4.39
C TYR A 28 16.21 -3.28 3.21
N SER A 29 16.85 -4.43 3.47
CA SER A 29 17.09 -5.46 2.46
C SER A 29 15.87 -6.35 2.18
N TRP A 30 14.89 -6.39 3.09
CA TRP A 30 13.69 -7.22 2.94
C TRP A 30 12.65 -6.56 2.04
N MET A 31 12.79 -5.25 1.82
CA MET A 31 11.79 -4.43 1.20
C MET A 31 12.12 -4.13 -0.27
N PRO A 32 11.09 -3.98 -1.14
CA PRO A 32 11.29 -3.53 -2.52
C PRO A 32 12.03 -2.18 -2.57
N PRO A 33 12.65 -1.81 -3.72
CA PRO A 33 13.36 -0.55 -3.85
C PRO A 33 12.45 0.65 -3.53
N GLN A 34 12.97 1.59 -2.76
CA GLN A 34 12.32 2.87 -2.46
C GLN A 34 12.17 3.67 -3.75
N ALA A 35 10.92 3.89 -4.17
CA ALA A 35 10.62 4.57 -5.43
C ALA A 35 9.61 5.72 -5.32
N ALA A 36 9.11 6.01 -4.12
CA ALA A 36 8.35 7.23 -3.80
C ALA A 36 8.91 7.94 -2.56
N ALA A 37 8.70 9.25 -2.42
CA ALA A 37 9.18 10.02 -1.28
C ALA A 37 8.67 9.47 0.06
N GLU A 38 7.42 9.01 0.06
CA GLU A 38 6.71 8.42 1.19
C GLU A 38 7.36 7.10 1.63
N SER A 39 7.98 6.35 0.71
CA SER A 39 8.64 5.09 1.01
C SER A 39 9.81 5.23 1.99
N HIS A 40 10.52 6.37 1.98
CA HIS A 40 11.59 6.63 2.94
C HIS A 40 11.07 6.81 4.37
N LEU A 41 9.91 7.42 4.54
CA LEU A 41 9.28 7.64 5.85
C LEU A 41 8.80 6.30 6.42
N VAL A 42 8.11 5.52 5.59
CA VAL A 42 7.58 4.20 5.97
C VAL A 42 8.73 3.25 6.32
N ASP A 43 9.76 3.15 5.48
CA ASP A 43 10.87 2.22 5.71
C ASP A 43 11.67 2.58 6.98
N ARG A 44 11.83 3.88 7.30
CA ARG A 44 12.48 4.33 8.53
C ARG A 44 11.66 3.99 9.77
N LEU A 45 10.34 4.21 9.71
CA LEU A 45 9.43 3.82 10.79
C LEU A 45 9.47 2.31 11.00
N PHE A 46 9.42 1.53 9.92
CA PHE A 46 9.48 0.08 9.97
C PHE A 46 10.79 -0.43 10.58
N SER A 47 11.93 0.10 10.13
CA SER A 47 13.25 -0.21 10.71
C SER A 47 13.32 0.07 12.21
N PHE A 48 12.78 1.22 12.65
CA PHE A 48 12.69 1.56 14.07
C PHE A 48 11.82 0.57 14.86
N LEU A 49 10.64 0.23 14.35
CA LEU A 49 9.72 -0.73 15.00
C LEU A 49 10.36 -2.11 15.12
N ILE A 50 11.06 -2.57 14.08
CA ILE A 50 11.76 -3.86 14.11
C ILE A 50 12.94 -3.82 15.10
N THR A 51 13.71 -2.73 15.18
CA THR A 51 14.75 -2.59 16.22
C THR A 51 14.15 -2.69 17.62
N LEU A 52 13.07 -1.95 17.89
CA LEU A 52 12.41 -1.97 19.20
C LEU A 52 11.85 -3.37 19.51
N GLY A 53 11.19 -3.99 18.55
CA GLY A 53 10.65 -5.35 18.66
C GLY A 53 11.74 -6.38 18.89
N ALA A 54 12.86 -6.31 18.16
CA ALA A 54 14.00 -7.20 18.32
C ALA A 54 14.64 -7.06 19.71
N PHE A 55 14.78 -5.84 20.23
CA PHE A 55 15.33 -5.60 21.57
C PHE A 55 14.47 -6.28 22.65
N ILE A 56 13.16 -6.08 22.59
CA ILE A 56 12.22 -6.69 23.55
C ILE A 56 12.20 -8.21 23.38
N PHE A 57 12.08 -8.69 22.14
CA PHE A 57 12.01 -10.11 21.82
C PHE A 57 13.27 -10.86 22.30
N LEU A 58 14.46 -10.35 22.00
CA LEU A 58 15.73 -10.95 22.43
C LEU A 58 15.91 -10.88 23.95
N GLY A 59 15.52 -9.77 24.57
CA GLY A 59 15.58 -9.61 26.03
C GLY A 59 14.68 -10.61 26.77
N VAL A 60 13.41 -10.71 26.37
CA VAL A 60 12.42 -11.61 26.98
C VAL A 60 12.78 -13.07 26.68
N THR A 61 13.00 -13.40 25.42
CA THR A 61 13.34 -14.78 25.01
C THR A 61 14.67 -15.22 25.63
N GLY A 62 15.67 -14.35 25.67
CA GLY A 62 16.95 -14.63 26.33
C GLY A 62 16.79 -14.91 27.82
N THR A 63 15.94 -14.14 28.52
CA THR A 63 15.64 -14.38 29.94
C THR A 63 14.92 -15.71 30.16
N LEU A 64 13.95 -16.04 29.30
CA LEU A 64 13.23 -17.31 29.34
C LEU A 64 14.16 -18.50 29.06
N ILE A 65 15.02 -18.41 28.05
CA ILE A 65 16.02 -19.45 27.73
C ILE A 65 17.00 -19.61 28.88
N TYR A 66 17.49 -18.52 29.46
CA TYR A 66 18.38 -18.55 30.62
C TYR A 66 17.70 -19.28 31.80
N SER A 67 16.44 -18.96 32.09
CA SER A 67 15.67 -19.65 33.11
C SER A 67 15.48 -21.14 32.81
N ALA A 68 15.11 -21.49 31.58
CA ALA A 68 14.86 -22.87 31.18
C ALA A 68 16.13 -23.76 31.19
N ILE A 69 17.32 -23.18 30.98
CA ILE A 69 18.58 -23.92 30.96
C ILE A 69 19.22 -23.99 32.35
N PHE A 70 19.29 -22.88 33.07
CA PHE A 70 20.05 -22.78 34.32
C PHE A 70 19.22 -22.96 35.59
N HIS A 71 17.90 -22.76 35.52
CA HIS A 71 16.98 -22.89 36.65
C HIS A 71 16.02 -24.09 36.48
N ARG A 72 16.40 -25.07 35.66
CA ARG A 72 15.65 -26.33 35.52
C ARG A 72 15.89 -27.23 36.74
N ALA A 73 14.84 -27.88 37.23
CA ALA A 73 14.95 -28.92 38.24
C ALA A 73 15.80 -30.11 37.75
N GLU A 74 16.52 -30.76 38.67
CA GLU A 74 17.27 -31.97 38.38
C GLU A 74 16.33 -33.12 37.98
N LYS A 75 16.86 -34.07 37.20
CA LYS A 75 16.11 -35.29 36.87
C LYS A 75 15.84 -35.98 38.21
N PHE A 76 14.57 -36.07 38.61
CA PHE A 76 14.07 -36.62 39.89
C PHE A 76 13.92 -35.66 41.08
N ASP A 77 14.17 -34.35 40.91
CA ASP A 77 13.76 -33.37 41.91
C ASP A 77 12.25 -33.05 41.75
N THR A 78 11.50 -33.23 42.83
CA THR A 78 10.05 -32.95 42.92
C THR A 78 9.75 -31.85 43.93
N SER A 79 10.78 -31.21 44.48
CA SER A 79 10.62 -30.07 45.37
C SER A 79 10.09 -28.86 44.58
N ASP A 80 9.16 -28.13 45.19
CA ASP A 80 8.66 -26.88 44.63
C ASP A 80 9.65 -25.75 44.90
N GLY A 81 9.72 -24.79 43.98
CA GLY A 81 10.47 -23.56 44.18
C GLY A 81 9.93 -22.75 45.38
N PRO A 82 10.76 -21.89 46.00
CA PRO A 82 10.31 -21.06 47.11
C PRO A 82 9.12 -20.18 46.68
N PRO A 83 8.05 -20.07 47.51
CA PRO A 83 6.89 -19.26 47.19
C PRO A 83 7.23 -17.77 47.34
N ILE A 84 7.76 -17.18 46.27
CA ILE A 84 8.06 -15.74 46.21
C ILE A 84 6.84 -15.04 45.62
N GLU A 85 6.08 -14.37 46.47
CA GLU A 85 4.90 -13.61 46.06
C GLU A 85 5.20 -12.12 45.99
N GLY A 86 5.26 -11.60 44.75
CA GLY A 86 5.18 -10.18 44.47
C GLY A 86 6.48 -9.38 44.60
N ASN A 87 6.49 -8.23 43.93
CA ASN A 87 7.49 -7.18 44.10
C ASN A 87 6.89 -5.87 43.56
N ILE A 88 6.30 -5.07 44.46
CA ILE A 88 5.62 -3.82 44.10
C ILE A 88 6.52 -2.89 43.26
N THR A 89 7.82 -2.82 43.58
CA THR A 89 8.75 -1.99 42.82
C THR A 89 8.89 -2.47 41.38
N LEU A 90 9.03 -3.78 41.18
CA LEU A 90 9.13 -4.38 39.84
C LEU A 90 7.81 -4.24 39.07
N GLU A 91 6.69 -4.40 39.77
CA GLU A 91 5.34 -4.22 39.24
C GLU A 91 5.07 -2.80 38.74
N ILE A 92 5.47 -1.79 39.52
CA ILE A 92 5.37 -0.39 39.12
C ILE A 92 6.27 -0.12 37.91
N VAL A 93 7.52 -0.60 37.94
CA VAL A 93 8.50 -0.34 36.88
C VAL A 93 8.06 -0.97 35.55
N TRP A 94 7.64 -2.23 35.54
CA TRP A 94 7.22 -2.90 34.30
C TRP A 94 5.86 -2.42 33.78
N THR A 95 5.06 -1.73 34.60
CA THR A 95 3.77 -1.16 34.18
C THR A 95 3.96 0.26 33.66
N ALA A 96 4.75 1.07 34.36
CA ALA A 96 4.99 2.46 33.99
C ALA A 96 5.76 2.61 32.67
N ILE A 97 6.78 1.76 32.43
CA ILE A 97 7.62 1.86 31.22
C ILE A 97 6.79 1.65 29.93
N PRO A 98 6.00 0.57 29.75
CA PRO A 98 5.18 0.39 28.56
C PRO A 98 4.11 1.46 28.39
N VAL A 99 3.49 1.91 29.48
CA VAL A 99 2.48 2.99 29.43
C VAL A 99 3.09 4.27 28.88
N LEU A 100 4.24 4.71 29.40
CA LEU A 100 4.94 5.89 28.92
C LEU A 100 5.41 5.74 27.47
N LEU A 101 5.89 4.55 27.10
CA LEU A 101 6.29 4.24 25.72
C LEU A 101 5.12 4.37 24.75
N VAL A 102 3.94 3.85 25.09
CA VAL A 102 2.74 3.95 24.25
C VAL A 102 2.29 5.40 24.08
N PHE A 103 2.25 6.20 25.16
CA PHE A 103 1.91 7.62 25.06
C PHE A 103 2.89 8.39 24.18
N TRP A 104 4.19 8.07 24.26
CA TRP A 104 5.20 8.69 23.42
C TRP A 104 5.05 8.31 21.94
N ILE A 105 4.85 7.02 21.64
CA ILE A 105 4.63 6.54 20.26
C ILE A 105 3.35 7.15 19.68
N ALA A 106 2.27 7.26 20.48
CA ALA A 106 1.03 7.89 20.03
C ALA A 106 1.23 9.37 19.63
N GLY A 107 1.95 10.14 20.44
CA GLY A 107 2.29 11.53 20.12
C GLY A 107 3.14 11.66 18.85
N TYR A 108 4.16 10.81 18.71
CA TYR A 108 5.00 10.77 17.52
C TYR A 108 4.21 10.35 16.26
N SER A 109 3.35 9.33 16.38
CA SER A 109 2.49 8.87 15.28
C SER A 109 1.55 9.95 14.79
N TYR A 110 0.95 10.72 15.69
CA TYR A 110 0.08 11.84 15.32
C TYR A 110 0.85 12.92 14.55
N GLN A 111 2.07 13.25 14.99
CA GLN A 111 2.92 14.21 14.28
C GLN A 111 3.26 13.77 12.85
N ILE A 112 3.55 12.48 12.64
CA ILE A 112 3.83 11.93 11.31
C ILE A 112 2.57 11.90 10.44
N TYR A 113 1.42 11.55 11.01
CA TYR A 113 0.14 11.56 10.30
C TYR A 113 -0.18 12.95 9.71
N GLU A 114 -0.02 14.01 10.51
CA GLU A 114 -0.18 15.40 10.05
C GLU A 114 0.82 15.79 8.94
N GLN A 115 2.06 15.31 9.03
CA GLN A 115 3.10 15.62 8.02
C GLN A 115 2.89 14.90 6.70
N MET A 116 2.32 13.69 6.73
CA MET A 116 2.16 12.88 5.53
C MET A 116 1.17 13.50 4.55
N GLY A 117 0.14 14.22 5.01
CA GLY A 117 -0.76 14.98 4.13
C GLY A 117 -1.30 14.17 2.93
N ILE A 118 -1.44 12.85 3.12
CA ILE A 118 -1.73 11.86 2.05
C ILE A 118 -3.18 11.98 1.54
N GLN A 119 -4.04 12.63 2.32
CA GLN A 119 -5.36 13.03 1.88
C GLN A 119 -5.33 14.54 1.68
N GLY A 120 -5.79 15.01 0.52
CA GLY A 120 -6.25 16.39 0.36
C GLY A 120 -7.20 16.77 1.50
N PRO A 121 -7.51 18.08 1.69
CA PRO A 121 -8.15 18.59 2.90
C PRO A 121 -9.28 17.66 3.31
N MET A 122 -9.06 16.90 4.39
CA MET A 122 -10.07 16.02 4.95
C MET A 122 -11.22 16.95 5.33
N GLU A 123 -12.25 17.00 4.50
CA GLU A 123 -13.55 17.43 4.95
C GLU A 123 -13.91 16.40 6.01
N ALA A 124 -13.61 16.75 7.26
CA ALA A 124 -13.77 15.89 8.41
C ALA A 124 -15.18 15.32 8.31
N MET A 125 -15.28 14.01 8.07
CA MET A 125 -16.55 13.31 8.13
C MET A 125 -17.03 13.50 9.56
N HIS A 126 -17.86 14.53 9.77
CA HIS A 126 -18.43 14.88 11.06
C HIS A 126 -19.28 13.69 11.51
N LEU A 127 -18.67 12.82 12.29
CA LEU A 127 -19.38 11.85 13.11
C LEU A 127 -20.30 12.67 14.01
N HIS A 128 -21.60 12.62 13.74
CA HIS A 128 -22.62 13.19 14.61
C HIS A 128 -22.62 12.39 15.92
N ILE A 129 -21.68 12.69 16.83
CA ILE A 129 -21.77 12.28 18.22
C ILE A 129 -22.56 13.41 18.92
N PRO A 130 -23.79 13.14 19.39
CA PRO A 130 -24.57 14.13 20.10
C PRO A 130 -24.05 14.23 21.52
N THR A 131 -22.89 14.85 21.71
CA THR A 131 -22.39 15.22 23.03
C THR A 131 -22.02 16.70 23.06
N LEU A 132 -22.79 17.41 23.88
CA LEU A 132 -22.68 18.82 24.25
C LEU A 132 -21.29 19.16 24.79
N THR A 133 -20.34 19.39 23.89
CA THR A 133 -19.09 20.08 24.20
C THR A 133 -18.82 21.04 23.06
N LYS A 134 -19.11 22.32 23.30
CA LYS A 134 -18.65 23.42 22.45
C LYS A 134 -17.13 23.41 22.48
N SER A 135 -16.51 22.75 21.51
CA SER A 135 -15.10 22.95 21.21
C SER A 135 -14.94 24.38 20.68
N ALA A 136 -13.97 25.09 21.23
CA ALA A 136 -13.73 26.50 20.94
C ALA A 136 -13.53 26.71 19.43
N SER A 137 -14.10 27.81 18.92
CA SER A 137 -14.04 28.23 17.53
C SER A 137 -12.63 28.12 16.94
N ALA A 138 -12.44 27.18 16.01
CA ALA A 138 -11.53 27.41 14.91
C ALA A 138 -12.24 28.37 13.95
N ALA A 139 -11.65 29.54 13.72
CA ALA A 139 -12.12 30.50 12.73
C ALA A 139 -12.25 29.81 11.36
N PRO A 140 -13.20 30.21 10.51
CA PRO A 140 -13.23 29.71 9.14
C PRO A 140 -11.89 30.05 8.51
N VAL A 141 -11.16 29.02 8.09
CA VAL A 141 -10.02 29.18 7.20
C VAL A 141 -10.58 29.90 5.99
N LYS A 142 -10.24 31.18 5.84
CA LYS A 142 -10.47 31.91 4.60
C LYS A 142 -9.85 31.06 3.51
N GLU A 143 -10.61 30.76 2.46
CA GLU A 143 -10.05 30.40 1.16
C GLU A 143 -9.17 31.56 0.71
N ASP A 144 -7.93 31.58 1.19
CA ASP A 144 -6.88 32.27 0.51
C ASP A 144 -6.52 31.35 -0.66
N LYS A 145 -7.05 31.67 -1.84
CA LYS A 145 -6.42 31.31 -3.12
C LYS A 145 -5.09 32.07 -3.23
N GLY A 146 -4.27 31.96 -2.21
CA GLY A 146 -2.91 32.44 -2.16
C GLY A 146 -2.10 31.46 -2.96
N ASN A 147 -1.46 31.97 -4.01
CA ASN A 147 -0.44 31.28 -4.79
C ASN A 147 0.58 30.62 -3.84
N VAL A 148 0.35 29.36 -3.49
CA VAL A 148 1.46 28.44 -3.35
C VAL A 148 1.84 28.18 -4.80
N GLU A 149 2.90 28.84 -5.29
CA GLU A 149 3.63 28.37 -6.47
C GLU A 149 4.22 27.00 -6.12
N GLY A 150 3.33 26.01 -6.03
CA GLY A 150 3.61 24.63 -5.70
C GLY A 150 4.09 23.93 -6.95
N LEU A 151 5.00 22.98 -6.77
CA LEU A 151 5.45 22.08 -7.83
C LEU A 151 4.26 21.63 -8.69
N PRO A 152 4.40 21.58 -10.03
CA PRO A 152 3.30 21.20 -10.91
C PRO A 152 2.76 19.83 -10.49
N VAL A 153 1.49 19.81 -10.09
CA VAL A 153 0.76 18.58 -9.74
C VAL A 153 0.21 17.96 -11.02
N GLU A 154 0.47 16.67 -11.21
CA GLU A 154 -0.10 15.88 -12.29
C GLU A 154 -1.40 15.22 -11.79
N ASP A 155 -2.54 15.63 -12.34
CA ASP A 155 -3.85 15.03 -12.03
C ASP A 155 -4.12 13.84 -12.98
N ILE A 156 -4.38 12.66 -12.41
CA ILE A 156 -4.69 11.43 -13.14
C ILE A 156 -5.93 10.79 -12.52
N GLU A 157 -6.92 10.42 -13.33
CA GLU A 157 -8.08 9.67 -12.88
C GLU A 157 -7.80 8.17 -12.96
N VAL A 158 -8.19 7.41 -11.94
CA VAL A 158 -8.01 5.97 -11.87
C VAL A 158 -9.36 5.31 -11.68
N ASP A 159 -9.84 4.61 -12.70
CA ASP A 159 -11.03 3.78 -12.60
C ASP A 159 -10.64 2.32 -12.35
N ALA A 160 -11.16 1.78 -11.26
CA ALA A 160 -11.10 0.36 -10.94
C ALA A 160 -12.43 -0.31 -11.31
N LYS A 161 -12.32 -1.48 -11.95
CA LYS A 161 -13.44 -2.37 -12.26
C LYS A 161 -12.98 -3.82 -12.22
N GLN A 162 -13.88 -4.77 -12.05
CA GLN A 162 -13.60 -6.20 -12.07
C GLN A 162 -13.21 -6.67 -13.49
N TRP A 163 -11.98 -7.00 -13.85
CA TRP A 163 -10.70 -6.81 -13.15
C TRP A 163 -9.75 -6.13 -14.13
N ALA A 164 -9.80 -4.81 -14.18
CA ALA A 164 -8.97 -3.98 -15.03
C ALA A 164 -8.77 -2.61 -14.38
N TRP A 165 -7.58 -2.07 -14.55
CA TRP A 165 -7.25 -0.69 -14.22
C TRP A 165 -7.36 0.17 -15.47
N VAL A 166 -7.96 1.35 -15.34
CA VAL A 166 -7.99 2.36 -16.40
C VAL A 166 -7.45 3.66 -15.83
N PHE A 167 -6.42 4.20 -16.48
CA PHE A 167 -5.83 5.48 -16.13
C PHE A 167 -6.22 6.50 -17.18
N ARG A 168 -6.80 7.63 -16.76
CA ARG A 168 -7.14 8.74 -17.66
C ARG A 168 -6.31 9.97 -17.32
N TYR A 169 -5.78 10.59 -18.37
CA TYR A 169 -4.98 11.82 -18.30
C TYR A 169 -5.85 12.96 -18.85
N PRO A 170 -6.65 13.64 -18.01
CA PRO A 170 -7.74 14.52 -18.46
C PRO A 170 -7.26 15.71 -19.28
N ARG A 171 -6.04 16.23 -19.02
CA ARG A 171 -5.47 17.35 -19.77
C ARG A 171 -5.17 17.02 -21.24
N THR A 172 -4.95 15.74 -21.55
CA THR A 172 -4.60 15.26 -22.88
C THR A 172 -5.64 14.34 -23.49
N ASP A 173 -6.73 14.04 -22.77
CA ASP A 173 -7.79 13.10 -23.16
C ASP A 173 -7.24 11.71 -23.56
N ILE A 174 -6.24 11.23 -22.81
CA ILE A 174 -5.58 9.94 -23.05
C ILE A 174 -6.09 8.93 -22.03
N THR A 175 -6.34 7.71 -22.49
CA THR A 175 -6.66 6.56 -21.63
C THR A 175 -5.63 5.44 -21.82
N SER A 176 -5.25 4.79 -20.73
CA SER A 176 -4.20 3.76 -20.71
C SER A 176 -4.51 2.65 -19.70
N THR A 177 -4.02 1.44 -19.96
CA THR A 177 -3.95 0.35 -18.95
C THR A 177 -2.61 0.30 -18.20
N GLU A 178 -1.69 1.18 -18.56
CA GLU A 178 -0.39 1.37 -17.90
C GLU A 178 -0.35 2.77 -17.27
N LEU A 179 0.15 2.87 -16.03
CA LEU A 179 0.26 4.13 -15.31
C LEU A 179 1.64 4.74 -15.55
N HIS A 180 1.69 5.83 -16.31
CA HIS A 180 2.91 6.56 -16.63
C HIS A 180 3.02 7.79 -15.73
N LEU A 181 4.19 7.98 -15.12
CA LEU A 181 4.42 9.01 -14.11
C LEU A 181 5.75 9.73 -14.37
N PRO A 182 5.77 11.07 -14.37
CA PRO A 182 7.02 11.83 -14.39
C PRO A 182 7.73 11.75 -13.03
N ILE A 183 9.03 11.48 -13.03
CA ILE A 183 9.87 11.51 -11.82
C ILE A 183 9.91 12.91 -11.18
N ASN A 184 9.98 12.97 -9.84
CA ASN A 184 10.11 14.18 -9.02
C ASN A 184 8.97 15.19 -9.17
N HIS A 185 7.80 14.75 -9.65
CA HIS A 185 6.59 15.54 -9.73
C HIS A 185 5.55 14.98 -8.77
N ARG A 186 4.80 15.85 -8.09
CA ARG A 186 3.73 15.40 -7.20
C ARG A 186 2.56 14.94 -8.06
N ILE A 187 2.06 13.74 -7.79
CA ILE A 187 0.97 13.13 -8.54
C ILE A 187 -0.26 13.12 -7.65
N ARG A 188 -1.41 13.57 -8.18
CA ARG A 188 -2.72 13.42 -7.56
C ARG A 188 -3.54 12.43 -8.36
N LEU A 189 -3.92 11.34 -7.70
CA LEU A 189 -4.82 10.34 -8.25
C LEU A 189 -6.23 10.58 -7.74
N ALA A 190 -7.18 10.75 -8.65
CA ALA A 190 -8.60 10.68 -8.35
C ALA A 190 -9.06 9.23 -8.51
N LEU A 191 -9.21 8.52 -7.39
CA LEU A 191 -9.55 7.09 -7.37
C LEU A 191 -11.07 6.89 -7.40
N HIS A 192 -11.54 6.10 -8.35
CA HIS A 192 -12.94 5.73 -8.54
C HIS A 192 -13.09 4.22 -8.72
N SER A 193 -14.17 3.66 -8.17
CA SER A 193 -14.58 2.27 -8.42
C SER A 193 -15.96 2.26 -9.07
N GLU A 194 -16.07 1.55 -10.20
CA GLU A 194 -17.32 1.37 -10.95
C GLU A 194 -18.22 0.26 -10.36
N ASP A 195 -17.69 -0.63 -9.51
CA ASP A 195 -18.39 -1.82 -9.03
C ASP A 195 -18.19 -2.12 -7.54
N VAL A 196 -17.06 -2.73 -7.15
CA VAL A 196 -16.78 -3.25 -5.80
C VAL A 196 -15.58 -2.55 -5.17
N ILE A 197 -15.26 -2.86 -3.92
CA ILE A 197 -14.09 -2.28 -3.27
C ILE A 197 -12.82 -2.87 -3.91
N HIS A 198 -11.89 -2.00 -4.26
CA HIS A 198 -10.55 -2.33 -4.74
C HIS A 198 -9.50 -1.68 -3.84
N GLY A 199 -8.25 -2.09 -3.94
CA GLY A 199 -7.15 -1.52 -3.17
C GLY A 199 -5.98 -1.17 -4.08
N PHE A 200 -5.79 0.11 -4.38
CA PHE A 200 -4.64 0.60 -5.15
C PHE A 200 -3.36 0.42 -4.32
N TYR A 201 -2.48 -0.49 -4.70
CA TYR A 201 -1.23 -0.75 -3.97
C TYR A 201 -0.02 -0.89 -4.89
N ILE A 202 0.96 -0.01 -4.69
CA ILE A 202 2.27 -0.07 -5.35
C ILE A 202 3.32 -0.40 -4.29
N PRO A 203 3.79 -1.67 -4.19
CA PRO A 203 4.70 -2.10 -3.12
C PRO A 203 5.96 -1.24 -3.03
N ALA A 204 6.60 -0.92 -4.16
CA ALA A 204 7.83 -0.12 -4.22
C ALA A 204 7.66 1.32 -3.69
N PHE A 205 6.44 1.84 -3.69
CA PHE A 205 6.14 3.20 -3.24
C PHE A 205 5.70 3.21 -1.77
N ARG A 206 5.39 2.04 -1.17
CA ARG A 206 4.79 1.89 0.18
C ARG A 206 3.44 2.59 0.34
N VAL A 207 2.76 2.82 -0.79
CA VAL A 207 1.48 3.51 -0.83
C VAL A 207 0.37 2.51 -1.12
N LYS A 208 -0.66 2.54 -0.27
CA LYS A 208 -1.91 1.80 -0.45
C LYS A 208 -3.10 2.71 -0.18
N GLN A 209 -4.12 2.66 -1.02
CA GLN A 209 -5.40 3.31 -0.76
C GLN A 209 -6.55 2.41 -1.23
N ASP A 210 -7.51 2.16 -0.33
CA ASP A 210 -8.73 1.45 -0.67
C ASP A 210 -9.65 2.38 -1.47
N ILE A 211 -10.20 1.86 -2.57
CA ILE A 211 -11.12 2.53 -3.48
C ILE A 211 -12.52 2.00 -3.20
N ILE A 212 -13.41 2.88 -2.77
CA ILE A 212 -14.76 2.53 -2.33
C ILE A 212 -15.76 3.03 -3.37
N PRO A 213 -16.70 2.19 -3.86
CA PRO A 213 -17.73 2.62 -4.78
C PRO A 213 -18.54 3.81 -4.23
N ASN A 214 -18.99 4.69 -5.13
CA ASN A 214 -19.73 5.92 -4.81
C ASN A 214 -18.98 6.92 -3.90
N ARG A 215 -17.65 6.84 -3.82
CA ARG A 215 -16.81 7.84 -3.14
C ARG A 215 -15.65 8.22 -4.05
N ASN A 216 -15.43 9.52 -4.20
CA ASN A 216 -14.22 10.02 -4.83
C ASN A 216 -13.15 10.14 -3.76
N ILE A 217 -12.00 9.50 -3.99
CA ILE A 217 -10.89 9.50 -3.04
C ILE A 217 -9.69 10.10 -3.75
N ASP A 218 -9.21 11.22 -3.23
CA ASP A 218 -7.96 11.83 -3.67
C ASP A 218 -6.78 11.17 -2.96
N PHE A 219 -5.77 10.79 -3.73
CA PHE A 219 -4.58 10.14 -3.24
C PHE A 219 -3.33 10.75 -3.86
N GLU A 220 -2.38 11.19 -3.03
CA GLU A 220 -1.19 11.89 -3.51
C GLU A 220 0.11 11.19 -3.10
N PHE A 221 1.09 11.21 -4.00
CA PHE A 221 2.46 10.75 -3.73
C PHE A 221 3.46 11.37 -4.71
N THR A 222 4.76 11.23 -4.43
CA THR A 222 5.83 11.72 -5.31
C THR A 222 6.80 10.61 -5.71
N PRO A 223 6.83 10.14 -6.97
CA PRO A 223 7.82 9.16 -7.43
C PRO A 223 9.23 9.79 -7.50
N ILE A 224 10.23 9.07 -6.98
CA ILE A 224 11.62 9.57 -6.83
C ILE A 224 12.65 8.71 -7.57
N ARG A 225 12.22 7.62 -8.21
CA ARG A 225 13.11 6.69 -8.90
C ARG A 225 12.49 6.21 -10.20
N THR A 226 13.23 6.34 -11.29
CA THR A 226 12.81 5.84 -12.61
C THR A 226 12.84 4.32 -12.64
N GLY A 227 11.94 3.73 -13.40
CA GLY A 227 11.84 2.28 -13.54
C GLY A 227 10.43 1.80 -13.83
N LYS A 228 10.30 0.49 -13.98
CA LYS A 228 9.02 -0.21 -14.12
C LYS A 228 8.69 -0.89 -12.81
N TYR A 229 7.52 -0.56 -12.28
CA TYR A 229 6.95 -1.08 -11.04
C TYR A 229 5.60 -1.74 -11.33
N GLN A 230 5.05 -2.41 -10.32
CA GLN A 230 3.82 -3.16 -10.45
C GLN A 230 2.77 -2.59 -9.50
N LEU A 231 1.60 -2.25 -10.05
CA LEU A 231 0.37 -2.01 -9.32
C LEU A 231 -0.35 -3.34 -9.16
N THR A 232 -0.82 -3.60 -7.95
CA THR A 232 -1.63 -4.78 -7.63
C THR A 232 -2.88 -4.34 -6.90
N ASP A 233 -4.01 -4.98 -7.18
CA ASP A 233 -5.16 -4.90 -6.28
C ASP A 233 -4.80 -5.55 -4.94
N SER A 234 -5.15 -4.86 -3.85
CA SER A 234 -4.85 -5.27 -2.48
C SER A 234 -6.11 -5.40 -1.63
N GLN A 235 -7.29 -5.34 -2.25
CA GLN A 235 -8.56 -5.63 -1.62
C GLN A 235 -9.34 -6.67 -2.43
N PHE A 236 -9.72 -7.76 -1.78
CA PHE A 236 -10.36 -8.88 -2.48
C PHE A 236 -11.65 -8.46 -3.21
N SER A 237 -11.59 -8.49 -4.54
CA SER A 237 -12.65 -8.04 -5.45
C SER A 237 -13.30 -9.18 -6.24
N GLY A 238 -13.08 -10.44 -5.83
CA GLY A 238 -13.69 -11.65 -6.41
C GLY A 238 -12.71 -12.56 -7.17
N THR A 239 -13.24 -13.42 -8.05
CA THR A 239 -12.51 -14.58 -8.62
C THR A 239 -11.18 -14.22 -9.28
N TYR A 240 -11.16 -13.20 -10.14
CA TYR A 240 -9.94 -12.81 -10.86
C TYR A 240 -9.19 -11.65 -10.19
N PHE A 241 -9.40 -11.43 -8.89
CA PHE A 241 -8.67 -10.43 -8.10
C PHE A 241 -7.15 -10.51 -8.29
N ALA A 242 -6.59 -11.73 -8.31
CA ALA A 242 -5.15 -11.94 -8.46
C ALA A 242 -4.59 -11.51 -9.83
N THR A 243 -5.44 -11.45 -10.87
CA THR A 243 -5.05 -11.00 -12.22
C THR A 243 -5.13 -9.48 -12.36
N MET A 244 -5.68 -8.77 -11.36
CA MET A 244 -5.87 -7.32 -11.40
C MET A 244 -4.56 -6.57 -11.12
N GLN A 245 -3.69 -6.55 -12.12
CA GLN A 245 -2.36 -5.96 -12.08
C GLN A 245 -2.18 -4.96 -13.21
N ALA A 246 -1.41 -3.90 -12.97
CA ALA A 246 -1.01 -2.95 -14.01
C ALA A 246 0.47 -2.59 -13.88
N ASP A 247 1.06 -2.18 -14.99
CA ASP A 247 2.43 -1.71 -15.00
C ASP A 247 2.45 -0.22 -14.66
N VAL A 248 3.36 0.18 -13.77
CA VAL A 248 3.61 1.57 -13.38
C VAL A 248 4.99 1.96 -13.91
N ILE A 249 5.04 2.93 -14.81
CA ILE A 249 6.27 3.38 -15.48
C ILE A 249 6.61 4.76 -14.93
N VAL A 250 7.74 4.86 -14.24
CA VAL A 250 8.30 6.15 -13.81
C VAL A 250 9.42 6.53 -14.76
N GLU A 251 9.27 7.67 -15.42
CA GLU A 251 10.14 8.12 -16.50
C GLU A 251 10.55 9.58 -16.35
N SER A 252 11.48 10.04 -17.21
CA SER A 252 11.91 11.43 -17.22
C SER A 252 10.75 12.33 -17.68
N PRO A 253 10.70 13.62 -17.28
CA PRO A 253 9.68 14.54 -17.76
C PRO A 253 9.63 14.66 -19.29
N GLU A 254 10.77 14.50 -19.97
CA GLU A 254 10.88 14.54 -21.43
C GLU A 254 10.28 13.29 -22.09
N ASP A 255 10.58 12.11 -21.54
CA ASP A 255 10.02 10.85 -22.03
C ASP A 255 8.52 10.79 -21.77
N TYR A 256 8.05 11.25 -20.60
CA TYR A 256 6.64 11.32 -20.25
C TYR A 256 5.86 12.17 -21.25
N LYS A 257 6.38 13.36 -21.58
CA LYS A 257 5.79 14.25 -22.60
C LYS A 257 5.79 13.59 -23.98
N ARG A 258 6.85 12.86 -24.33
CA ARG A 258 6.92 12.11 -25.60
C ARG A 258 5.85 11.02 -25.64
N TRP A 259 5.71 10.24 -24.57
CA TRP A 259 4.70 9.21 -24.45
C TRP A 259 3.28 9.77 -24.57
N LEU A 260 2.98 10.90 -23.90
CA LEU A 260 1.69 11.58 -24.03
C LEU A 260 1.44 11.99 -25.50
N ALA A 261 2.41 12.61 -26.16
CA ALA A 261 2.28 13.06 -27.55
C ALA A 261 2.10 11.89 -28.55
N GLU A 262 2.82 10.79 -28.36
CA GLU A 262 2.68 9.59 -29.18
C GLU A 262 1.33 8.91 -28.96
N THR A 263 0.88 8.82 -27.71
CA THR A 263 -0.35 8.13 -27.33
C THR A 263 -1.60 8.92 -27.74
N ALA A 264 -1.56 10.25 -27.68
CA ALA A 264 -2.64 11.11 -28.19
C ALA A 264 -2.94 10.87 -29.67
N ASN A 265 -1.94 10.46 -30.46
CA ASN A 265 -2.09 10.17 -31.88
C ASN A 265 -2.61 8.74 -32.17
N ARG A 266 -2.71 7.88 -31.15
CA ARG A 266 -3.19 6.50 -31.30
C ARG A 266 -4.71 6.45 -31.21
N ARG A 267 -5.32 5.66 -32.09
CA ARG A 267 -6.75 5.37 -32.02
C ARG A 267 -7.03 4.44 -30.85
N PRO A 268 -8.09 4.68 -30.06
CA PRO A 268 -8.47 3.78 -28.98
C PRO A 268 -8.76 2.37 -29.50
N CYS A 269 -8.26 1.34 -28.81
CA CYS A 269 -8.51 -0.07 -29.08
C CYS A 269 -8.90 -0.83 -27.81
N ILE A 270 -9.49 -2.01 -27.96
CA ILE A 270 -9.83 -2.86 -26.82
C ILE A 270 -8.54 -3.33 -26.14
N ALA A 271 -8.42 -3.06 -24.84
CA ALA A 271 -7.28 -3.47 -24.05
C ALA A 271 -7.27 -4.98 -23.81
N ASN A 272 -6.08 -5.54 -23.60
CA ASN A 272 -5.98 -6.93 -23.19
C ASN A 272 -6.43 -7.08 -21.73
N ASN A 273 -7.34 -8.01 -21.46
CA ASN A 273 -7.83 -8.29 -20.12
C ASN A 273 -7.76 -9.79 -19.85
N GLN A 274 -6.84 -10.19 -18.97
CA GLN A 274 -6.61 -11.59 -18.60
C GLN A 274 -7.85 -12.22 -17.97
N ALA A 275 -8.56 -11.51 -17.10
CA ALA A 275 -9.79 -12.03 -16.48
C ALA A 275 -10.87 -12.33 -17.55
N ALA A 276 -10.98 -11.48 -18.57
CA ALA A 276 -11.92 -11.68 -19.66
C ALA A 276 -11.53 -12.88 -20.55
N SER A 277 -10.24 -13.07 -20.85
CA SER A 277 -9.78 -14.23 -21.62
C SER A 277 -9.96 -15.53 -20.84
N GLU A 278 -9.61 -15.56 -19.55
CA GLU A 278 -9.76 -16.76 -18.72
C GLU A 278 -11.24 -17.13 -18.53
N TYR A 279 -12.12 -16.14 -18.28
CA TYR A 279 -13.56 -16.37 -18.18
C TYR A 279 -14.17 -16.94 -19.47
N ALA A 280 -13.65 -16.52 -20.63
CA ALA A 280 -14.12 -17.03 -21.92
C ALA A 280 -13.69 -18.48 -22.18
N GLU A 281 -12.50 -18.87 -21.71
CA GLU A 281 -12.01 -20.26 -21.78
C GLU A 281 -12.75 -21.17 -20.77
N GLU A 282 -13.03 -20.66 -19.58
CA GLU A 282 -13.61 -21.38 -18.46
C GLU A 282 -15.15 -21.44 -18.54
N SER A 283 -15.67 -22.10 -19.58
CA SER A 283 -17.10 -22.40 -19.72
C SER A 283 -17.39 -23.90 -19.82
N LYS A 284 -16.90 -24.68 -18.84
CA LYS A 284 -17.47 -25.99 -18.49
C LYS A 284 -17.42 -26.18 -16.98
N GLU A 285 -18.59 -26.25 -16.35
CA GLU A 285 -18.83 -26.39 -14.91
C GLU A 285 -17.79 -27.26 -14.18
N LEU A 286 -16.74 -26.65 -13.63
CA LEU A 286 -15.74 -27.35 -12.82
C LEU A 286 -16.26 -27.64 -11.41
N VAL A 287 -17.18 -26.81 -10.90
CA VAL A 287 -17.86 -27.02 -9.62
C VAL A 287 -19.34 -26.63 -9.72
N LYS A 288 -20.21 -27.63 -9.60
CA LYS A 288 -21.67 -27.46 -9.63
C LYS A 288 -22.12 -26.60 -8.42
N GLY A 289 -22.68 -25.43 -8.68
CA GLY A 289 -23.31 -24.56 -7.67
C GLY A 289 -22.56 -23.26 -7.32
N TRP A 290 -21.36 -23.03 -7.85
CA TRP A 290 -20.63 -21.76 -7.67
C TRP A 290 -20.54 -21.03 -9.01
N THR A 291 -21.29 -19.94 -9.18
CA THR A 291 -21.25 -19.11 -10.39
C THR A 291 -20.18 -18.02 -10.25
N THR A 292 -19.21 -18.02 -11.16
CA THR A 292 -18.21 -16.94 -11.27
C THR A 292 -18.85 -15.66 -11.80
N VAL A 293 -18.49 -14.51 -11.21
CA VAL A 293 -18.93 -13.19 -11.67
C VAL A 293 -18.31 -12.91 -13.05
N VAL A 294 -19.14 -12.45 -13.98
CA VAL A 294 -18.70 -12.06 -15.32
C VAL A 294 -17.75 -10.86 -15.20
N PRO A 295 -16.53 -10.92 -15.76
CA PRO A 295 -15.65 -9.76 -15.81
C PRO A 295 -16.32 -8.58 -16.54
N ALA A 296 -16.08 -7.37 -16.03
CA ALA A 296 -16.44 -6.13 -16.69
C ALA A 296 -15.82 -6.06 -18.09
N LYS A 297 -16.50 -5.30 -18.96
CA LYS A 297 -16.06 -5.09 -20.35
C LYS A 297 -14.62 -4.59 -20.38
N ALA A 298 -13.81 -5.22 -21.23
CA ALA A 298 -12.45 -4.78 -21.48
C ALA A 298 -12.45 -3.28 -21.85
N PRO A 299 -11.61 -2.46 -21.19
CA PRO A 299 -11.57 -1.03 -21.46
C PRO A 299 -11.09 -0.76 -22.88
N VAL A 300 -11.57 0.34 -23.46
CA VAL A 300 -11.07 0.86 -24.74
C VAL A 300 -10.08 1.97 -24.41
N VAL A 301 -8.81 1.79 -24.79
CA VAL A 301 -7.69 2.65 -24.38
C VAL A 301 -6.80 3.05 -25.55
N ASN A 302 -6.12 4.19 -25.44
CA ASN A 302 -5.14 4.65 -26.43
C ASN A 302 -3.79 3.91 -26.30
N SER A 303 -3.42 3.50 -25.08
CA SER A 303 -2.22 2.69 -24.80
C SER A 303 -2.58 1.41 -24.07
N ASN A 304 -2.08 0.28 -24.57
CA ASN A 304 -2.33 -1.05 -24.03
C ASN A 304 -1.00 -1.78 -23.79
N LYS A 305 -0.97 -2.64 -22.78
CA LYS A 305 0.15 -3.52 -22.48
C LYS A 305 0.40 -4.49 -23.64
N VAL A 306 1.55 -4.38 -24.30
CA VAL A 306 1.95 -5.29 -25.39
C VAL A 306 2.50 -6.58 -24.78
N ILE A 307 1.75 -7.68 -24.86
CA ILE A 307 2.24 -9.00 -24.42
C ILE A 307 3.02 -9.65 -25.58
N SER A 308 4.35 -9.75 -25.43
CA SER A 308 5.27 -10.27 -26.46
C SER A 308 5.26 -11.79 -26.64
N HIS A 309 4.35 -12.54 -25.99
CA HIS A 309 4.44 -14.00 -25.86
C HIS A 309 3.24 -14.83 -26.35
N LEU A 310 2.20 -14.24 -26.93
CA LEU A 310 1.05 -15.00 -27.46
C LEU A 310 0.99 -14.94 -28.99
N SER A 311 1.30 -16.08 -29.61
CA SER A 311 1.24 -16.35 -31.05
C SER A 311 -0.18 -16.40 -31.63
N TYR A 312 -1.17 -15.77 -30.99
CA TYR A 312 -2.54 -15.67 -31.50
C TYR A 312 -2.95 -14.21 -31.61
N SER A 313 -2.99 -13.77 -32.86
CA SER A 313 -3.40 -12.46 -33.34
C SER A 313 -4.88 -12.18 -33.05
N LEU A 314 -5.16 -11.53 -31.92
CA LEU A 314 -6.20 -10.49 -31.92
C LEU A 314 -5.55 -9.20 -32.42
N PRO A 315 -6.26 -8.29 -33.10
CA PRO A 315 -5.73 -7.00 -33.53
C PRO A 315 -5.52 -6.13 -32.29
N LEU A 316 -4.46 -6.45 -31.55
CA LEU A 316 -3.80 -5.58 -30.60
C LEU A 316 -3.38 -4.32 -31.36
N CYS A 317 -3.34 -3.18 -30.69
CA CYS A 317 -2.94 -1.88 -31.23
C CYS A 317 -1.55 -1.92 -31.92
N THR A 318 -1.47 -2.48 -33.12
CA THR A 318 -0.37 -2.38 -34.07
C THR A 318 -0.98 -1.89 -35.36
N SER A 319 -0.38 -0.83 -35.89
CA SER A 319 -0.90 -0.02 -36.97
C SER A 319 -1.02 -0.81 -38.27
N THR A 320 -2.08 -1.57 -38.50
CA THR A 320 -2.46 -1.95 -39.87
C THR A 320 -3.93 -2.33 -39.94
N LEU A 321 -4.65 -1.57 -40.78
CA LEU A 321 -5.90 -1.90 -41.47
C LEU A 321 -6.58 -3.23 -41.08
N LEU A 322 -7.85 -3.18 -40.66
CA LEU A 322 -8.93 -3.64 -41.52
C LEU A 322 -10.31 -3.33 -40.92
N ARG A 323 -11.19 -2.95 -41.85
CA ARG A 323 -12.61 -2.70 -41.73
C ARG A 323 -13.33 -4.03 -41.61
N GLU A 324 -13.90 -4.34 -40.45
CA GLU A 324 -15.02 -5.29 -40.35
C GLU A 324 -15.76 -5.07 -39.03
N GLU A 325 -17.06 -4.78 -39.12
CA GLU A 325 -17.98 -4.74 -37.98
C GLU A 325 -18.04 -6.14 -37.34
N GLN A 326 -17.29 -6.36 -36.27
CA GLN A 326 -17.59 -7.48 -35.36
C GLN A 326 -18.43 -6.96 -34.20
N THR A 327 -19.74 -7.04 -34.37
CA THR A 327 -20.70 -7.01 -33.27
C THR A 327 -20.42 -8.16 -32.32
N PHE A 328 -19.80 -7.85 -31.17
CA PHE A 328 -19.72 -8.76 -30.03
C PHE A 328 -21.14 -8.90 -29.44
N LYS A 329 -21.86 -9.94 -29.86
CA LYS A 329 -23.16 -10.29 -29.28
C LYS A 329 -22.94 -11.00 -27.95
N TYR A 330 -23.29 -10.32 -26.86
CA TYR A 330 -23.58 -10.98 -25.60
C TYR A 330 -24.77 -11.94 -25.79
N PRO A 331 -24.70 -13.19 -25.35
CA PRO A 331 -25.89 -14.03 -25.28
C PRO A 331 -26.85 -13.45 -24.25
N SER A 332 -28.04 -13.05 -24.69
CA SER A 332 -29.12 -12.62 -23.79
C SER A 332 -29.58 -13.83 -22.97
N THR A 333 -29.44 -13.79 -21.65
CA THR A 333 -30.15 -14.73 -20.79
C THR A 333 -31.58 -14.22 -20.56
N ARG A 334 -32.53 -15.01 -21.08
CA ARG A 334 -33.95 -14.94 -20.71
C ARG A 334 -34.11 -15.31 -19.24
N LYS A 335 -35.18 -14.74 -18.67
CA LYS A 335 -35.73 -14.90 -17.31
C LYS A 335 -35.57 -16.27 -16.67
#